data_AF-A0A1M3NFS4-F1
#
_entry.id   AF-A0A1M3NFS4-F1
#
_cell.length_a   1.000
_cell.length_b   1.000
_cell.length_c   1.000
_cell.angle_alpha   90.00
_cell.angle_beta   90.00
_cell.angle_gamma   90.00
#
_symmetry.space_group_name_H-M   'P 1'
#
loop_
_entity.id
_entity.type
_entity.pdbx_description
1 polymer ?
#
loop_
_entity_poly.entity_id
_entity_poly.type
_entity_poly.pdbx_seq_one_letter_code
_entity_poly.pdbx_strand_id
1 'polypeptide(L)'
;MRSCGTAVLVAGLSLGAGACRTSTQASTAPQQPYPQQPYPQQPYPQQPYPQQPYPQQPYPQQPYPQQPPPVAQRPLLPPLIGVAAQQQEVRNILAELINVLSPQNQSLVRGIPLTFDPTLEVNAFAGCDEQGTPFLAATTGMLEAVDAIAQTKATDELFGTKTYDAYCNAVLPQMVRNPNARAALPAGIIPAQFGGDARRWSRARELFDDIIAFTFGHELAHHYLGHTGCAKGQAMGNAPDPARLGRLLSVVPLFNQAGEAASDSAGAVNALDAGRARRPQYEWSETGGVLLLDYFARIESAGGGGGPLSLLNPVQFLRTHPNPLARIPIVQTVARTWRSQRPG
;
A
#
# COMPACT_ATOMS: atom_id res chain seq x y z
N MET A 1 17.00 16.16 64.10
CA MET A 1 18.03 15.99 65.15
C MET A 1 18.55 14.55 65.09
N ARG A 2 19.85 14.29 65.36
CA ARG A 2 20.51 12.98 65.69
C ARG A 2 20.12 11.72 64.84
N SER A 3 20.94 11.03 64.04
CA SER A 3 22.40 10.75 63.92
C SER A 3 22.89 9.45 64.59
N CYS A 4 23.58 8.61 63.78
CA CYS A 4 24.43 7.42 64.11
C CYS A 4 23.77 6.19 64.78
N GLY A 5 24.30 4.96 64.69
CA GLY A 5 25.32 4.40 63.77
C GLY A 5 26.55 3.69 64.40
N THR A 6 26.51 2.36 64.52
CA THR A 6 27.62 1.38 64.81
C THR A 6 27.07 -0.05 64.50
N ALA A 7 27.80 -1.11 64.07
CA ALA A 7 29.15 -1.68 64.30
C ALA A 7 29.28 -2.46 65.64
N VAL A 8 30.00 -3.59 65.82
CA VAL A 8 30.76 -4.53 64.93
C VAL A 8 31.07 -5.84 65.71
N LEU A 9 31.31 -6.99 65.03
CA LEU A 9 32.06 -8.21 65.48
C LEU A 9 32.12 -9.22 64.30
N VAL A 10 33.13 -10.05 63.95
CA VAL A 10 34.57 -10.30 64.27
C VAL A 10 34.90 -11.70 64.87
N ALA A 11 35.81 -12.42 64.17
CA ALA A 11 36.50 -13.69 64.49
C ALA A 11 35.68 -15.01 64.62
N GLY A 12 36.19 -16.21 64.28
CA GLY A 12 37.41 -16.54 63.51
C GLY A 12 37.99 -17.95 63.77
N LEU A 13 38.43 -18.67 62.71
CA LEU A 13 39.24 -19.93 62.71
C LEU A 13 38.56 -21.20 63.32
N SER A 14 38.94 -22.45 63.02
CA SER A 14 39.77 -23.09 61.96
C SER A 14 39.68 -24.63 62.01
N LEU A 15 40.07 -25.34 60.92
CA LEU A 15 40.28 -26.82 60.83
C LEU A 15 38.99 -27.69 60.91
N GLY A 16 38.91 -28.90 60.33
CA GLY A 16 39.80 -29.61 59.39
C GLY A 16 39.42 -31.09 59.19
N ALA A 17 39.78 -31.66 58.02
CA ALA A 17 39.62 -33.08 57.61
C ALA A 17 38.20 -33.64 57.36
N GLY A 18 38.11 -34.74 56.58
CA GLY A 18 36.87 -35.50 56.29
C GLY A 18 36.42 -35.46 54.82
N ALA A 19 37.08 -36.23 53.93
CA ALA A 19 36.79 -36.22 52.50
C ALA A 19 36.11 -37.52 52.00
N CYS A 20 35.06 -37.37 51.20
CA CYS A 20 34.66 -38.33 50.17
C CYS A 20 34.59 -37.59 48.83
N ARG A 21 35.03 -38.24 47.74
CA ARG A 21 35.25 -37.61 46.43
C ARG A 21 34.33 -38.18 45.37
N THR A 22 33.78 -37.31 44.53
CA THR A 22 33.36 -37.65 43.17
C THR A 22 33.81 -36.55 42.22
N SER A 23 34.87 -36.81 41.44
CA SER A 23 35.27 -36.00 40.28
C SER A 23 34.28 -36.22 39.12
N THR A 24 34.00 -35.24 38.26
CA THR A 24 34.90 -34.89 37.14
C THR A 24 35.31 -33.41 37.10
N GLN A 25 36.43 -33.10 36.46
CA GLN A 25 37.02 -31.76 36.37
C GLN A 25 36.33 -30.85 35.35
N ALA A 26 36.23 -29.56 35.66
CA ALA A 26 36.11 -28.50 34.67
C ALA A 26 37.51 -27.93 34.39
N SER A 27 38.02 -28.11 33.16
CA SER A 27 39.38 -27.71 32.79
C SER A 27 39.39 -26.34 32.10
N THR A 28 39.94 -25.32 32.75
CA THR A 28 40.21 -24.01 32.14
C THR A 28 41.42 -24.10 31.21
N ALA A 29 41.19 -24.07 29.89
CA ALA A 29 42.27 -23.97 28.89
C ALA A 29 42.54 -22.49 28.51
N PRO A 30 43.81 -22.07 28.38
CA PRO A 30 44.13 -20.72 27.92
C PRO A 30 43.87 -20.57 26.42
N GLN A 31 43.28 -19.45 25.99
CA GLN A 31 43.14 -19.15 24.56
C GLN A 31 44.48 -18.69 23.97
N GLN A 32 44.85 -19.28 22.83
CA GLN A 32 45.88 -18.75 21.94
C GLN A 32 45.25 -17.82 20.90
N PRO A 33 45.93 -16.74 20.49
CA PRO A 33 45.48 -15.89 19.40
C PRO A 33 45.66 -16.60 18.05
N TYR A 34 44.59 -16.73 17.27
CA TYR A 34 44.67 -17.26 15.90
C TYR A 34 45.30 -16.22 14.95
N PRO A 35 46.23 -16.61 14.07
CA PRO A 35 46.82 -15.71 13.10
C PRO A 35 45.83 -15.40 11.96
N GLN A 36 45.59 -14.12 11.71
CA GLN A 36 44.87 -13.65 10.52
C GLN A 36 45.71 -13.90 9.26
N GLN A 37 45.19 -14.64 8.28
CA GLN A 37 45.75 -14.66 6.94
C GLN A 37 45.07 -13.63 6.04
N PRO A 38 45.82 -12.84 5.25
CA PRO A 38 45.22 -11.92 4.28
C PRO A 38 44.67 -12.69 3.08
N TYR A 39 43.37 -12.56 2.81
CA TYR A 39 42.76 -13.09 1.60
C TYR A 39 43.27 -12.33 0.35
N PRO A 40 43.70 -13.01 -0.72
CA PRO A 40 44.15 -12.35 -1.94
C PRO A 40 42.96 -11.76 -2.71
N GLN A 41 42.96 -10.44 -2.92
CA GLN A 41 42.01 -9.75 -3.79
C GLN A 41 42.25 -10.15 -5.26
N GLN A 42 41.33 -10.92 -5.84
CA GLN A 42 41.27 -11.16 -7.29
C GLN A 42 40.59 -9.95 -7.97
N PRO A 43 41.25 -9.26 -8.93
CA PRO A 43 40.61 -8.17 -9.65
C PRO A 43 39.56 -8.72 -10.63
N TYR A 44 38.29 -8.42 -10.36
CA TYR A 44 37.20 -8.78 -11.28
C TYR A 44 37.39 -8.09 -12.65
N PRO A 45 37.38 -8.83 -13.77
CA PRO A 45 37.49 -8.22 -15.10
C PRO A 45 36.23 -7.43 -15.42
N GLN A 46 36.40 -6.12 -15.64
CA GLN A 46 35.35 -5.22 -16.15
C GLN A 46 34.98 -5.61 -17.59
N GLN A 47 33.98 -6.49 -17.74
CA GLN A 47 33.31 -6.70 -19.03
C GLN A 47 32.44 -5.47 -19.33
N PRO A 48 32.66 -4.76 -20.46
CA PRO A 48 31.81 -3.64 -20.82
C PRO A 48 30.41 -4.15 -21.17
N TYR A 49 29.41 -3.76 -20.39
CA TYR A 49 28.02 -4.09 -20.67
C TYR A 49 27.63 -3.54 -22.05
N PRO A 50 27.22 -4.39 -23.02
CA PRO A 50 26.73 -3.90 -24.29
C PRO A 50 25.42 -3.16 -24.06
N GLN A 51 25.35 -1.90 -24.51
CA GLN A 51 24.14 -1.08 -24.54
C GLN A 51 23.13 -1.69 -25.53
N GLN A 52 22.40 -2.72 -25.09
CA GLN A 52 21.21 -3.21 -25.77
C GLN A 52 20.15 -2.10 -25.71
N PRO A 53 19.71 -1.51 -26.84
CA PRO A 53 18.62 -0.56 -26.81
C PRO A 53 17.36 -1.29 -26.36
N TYR A 54 16.72 -0.79 -25.29
CA TYR A 54 15.50 -1.38 -24.75
C TYR A 54 14.47 -1.56 -25.88
N PRO A 55 14.10 -2.80 -26.25
CA PRO A 55 13.08 -3.00 -27.26
C PRO A 55 11.75 -2.48 -26.68
N GLN A 56 11.13 -1.57 -27.42
CA GLN A 56 9.73 -1.18 -27.22
C GLN A 56 8.84 -2.41 -27.46
N GLN A 57 8.72 -3.27 -26.45
CA GLN A 57 7.75 -4.36 -26.41
C GLN A 57 6.36 -3.71 -26.35
N PRO A 58 5.54 -3.76 -27.41
CA PRO A 58 4.16 -3.33 -27.28
C PRO A 58 3.49 -4.26 -26.27
N TYR A 59 2.85 -3.68 -25.24
CA TYR A 59 2.09 -4.45 -24.26
C TYR A 59 1.19 -5.46 -25.00
N PRO A 60 1.34 -6.78 -24.77
CA PRO A 60 0.52 -7.76 -25.45
C PRO A 60 -0.92 -7.53 -25.02
N GLN A 61 -1.74 -7.05 -25.95
CA GLN A 61 -3.19 -6.94 -25.82
C GLN A 61 -3.74 -8.34 -25.58
N GLN A 62 -3.83 -8.76 -24.32
CA GLN A 62 -4.61 -9.95 -23.98
C GLN A 62 -6.05 -9.66 -24.39
N PRO A 63 -6.69 -10.54 -25.20
CA PRO A 63 -8.11 -10.41 -25.45
C PRO A 63 -8.83 -10.43 -24.11
N TYR A 64 -9.50 -9.32 -23.78
CA TYR A 64 -10.37 -9.26 -22.61
C TYR A 64 -11.35 -10.44 -22.68
N PRO A 65 -11.57 -11.19 -21.58
CA PRO A 65 -12.48 -12.34 -21.58
C PRO A 65 -13.85 -11.98 -22.16
N GLN A 66 -14.48 -12.96 -22.81
CA GLN A 66 -15.73 -12.76 -23.55
C GLN A 66 -16.86 -12.18 -22.68
N GLN A 67 -17.86 -11.62 -23.36
CA GLN A 67 -18.98 -10.85 -22.81
C GLN A 67 -19.51 -11.43 -21.48
N PRO A 68 -19.78 -10.59 -20.47
CA PRO A 68 -20.38 -11.05 -19.23
C PRO A 68 -21.74 -11.73 -19.50
N PRO A 69 -22.16 -12.69 -18.66
CA PRO A 69 -23.47 -13.33 -18.78
C PRO A 69 -24.59 -12.27 -18.77
N PRO A 70 -25.76 -12.56 -19.39
CA PRO A 70 -26.82 -11.57 -19.60
C PRO A 70 -27.24 -10.94 -18.28
N VAL A 71 -26.83 -9.69 -18.09
CA VAL A 71 -27.05 -8.96 -16.84
C VAL A 71 -28.55 -8.74 -16.67
N ALA A 72 -29.12 -9.20 -15.57
CA ALA A 72 -30.37 -8.62 -15.09
C ALA A 72 -30.19 -7.10 -15.02
N GLN A 73 -31.17 -6.31 -15.48
CA GLN A 73 -31.01 -4.86 -15.64
C GLN A 73 -30.85 -4.17 -14.27
N ARG A 74 -29.59 -4.08 -13.83
CA ARG A 74 -29.17 -3.35 -12.62
C ARG A 74 -29.47 -1.87 -12.84
N PRO A 75 -30.08 -1.16 -11.87
CA PRO A 75 -30.26 0.29 -11.96
C PRO A 75 -28.92 0.99 -12.19
N LEU A 76 -28.90 1.96 -13.11
CA LEU A 76 -27.72 2.79 -13.33
C LEU A 76 -27.41 3.61 -12.08
N LEU A 77 -26.14 3.68 -11.72
CA LEU A 77 -25.66 4.42 -10.56
C LEU A 77 -25.56 5.93 -10.89
N PRO A 78 -25.93 6.83 -9.97
CA PRO A 78 -25.76 8.26 -10.18
C PRO A 78 -24.26 8.64 -10.17
N PRO A 79 -23.86 9.69 -10.90
CA PRO A 79 -22.49 10.20 -10.86
C PRO A 79 -22.13 10.76 -9.48
N LEU A 80 -20.85 10.60 -9.11
CA LEU A 80 -20.26 11.35 -8.01
C LEU A 80 -20.05 12.80 -8.42
N ILE A 81 -20.81 13.73 -7.81
CA ILE A 81 -20.68 15.17 -8.08
C ILE A 81 -19.88 15.82 -6.96
N GLY A 82 -18.57 15.94 -7.19
CA GLY A 82 -17.64 16.67 -6.32
C GLY A 82 -17.16 15.90 -5.08
N VAL A 83 -16.18 16.50 -4.40
CA VAL A 83 -15.39 15.87 -3.34
C VAL A 83 -16.25 15.39 -2.16
N ALA A 84 -17.31 16.11 -1.79
CA ALA A 84 -18.19 15.68 -0.68
C ALA A 84 -18.92 14.35 -0.98
N ALA A 85 -19.35 14.13 -2.24
CA ALA A 85 -19.95 12.86 -2.65
C ALA A 85 -18.90 11.74 -2.70
N GLN A 86 -17.71 12.02 -3.24
CA GLN A 86 -16.59 11.09 -3.29
C GLN A 86 -16.19 10.62 -1.88
N GLN A 87 -16.00 11.56 -0.95
CA GLN A 87 -15.68 11.29 0.45
C GLN A 87 -16.76 10.46 1.16
N GLN A 88 -18.05 10.70 0.87
CA GLN A 88 -19.12 9.89 1.44
C GLN A 88 -19.07 8.45 0.92
N GLU A 89 -18.79 8.21 -0.37
CA GLU A 89 -18.65 6.82 -0.82
C GLU A 89 -17.43 6.15 -0.22
N VAL A 90 -16.28 6.82 -0.11
CA VAL A 90 -15.12 6.18 0.52
C VAL A 90 -15.46 5.69 1.95
N ARG A 91 -16.34 6.41 2.68
CA ARG A 91 -16.88 5.93 3.96
C ARG A 91 -17.85 4.75 3.82
N ASN A 92 -18.70 4.72 2.79
CA ASN A 92 -19.58 3.59 2.48
C ASN A 92 -18.78 2.32 2.13
N ILE A 93 -17.83 2.42 1.20
CA ILE A 93 -16.93 1.35 0.76
C ILE A 93 -16.10 0.82 1.92
N LEU A 94 -15.54 1.71 2.76
CA LEU A 94 -14.79 1.31 3.95
C LEU A 94 -15.65 0.50 4.93
N ALA A 95 -16.93 0.87 5.11
CA ALA A 95 -17.84 0.10 5.96
C ALA A 95 -18.12 -1.31 5.38
N GLU A 96 -18.31 -1.43 4.06
CA GLU A 96 -18.49 -2.73 3.39
C GLU A 96 -17.24 -3.62 3.46
N LEU A 97 -16.05 -3.05 3.19
CA LEU A 97 -14.76 -3.73 3.36
C LEU A 97 -14.60 -4.28 4.78
N ILE A 98 -14.86 -3.45 5.80
CA ILE A 98 -14.76 -3.88 7.20
C ILE A 98 -15.79 -4.98 7.51
N ASN A 99 -17.02 -4.89 7.02
CA ASN A 99 -18.09 -5.83 7.36
C ASN A 99 -17.84 -7.27 6.88
N VAL A 100 -17.00 -7.49 5.85
CA VAL A 100 -16.65 -8.85 5.37
C VAL A 100 -15.33 -9.40 5.95
N LEU A 101 -14.58 -8.61 6.72
CA LEU A 101 -13.38 -9.11 7.41
C LEU A 101 -13.73 -10.16 8.46
N SER A 102 -12.75 -11.00 8.85
CA SER A 102 -12.91 -11.92 9.97
C SER A 102 -13.23 -11.16 11.27
N PRO A 103 -13.96 -11.75 12.25
CA PRO A 103 -14.30 -11.06 13.50
C PRO A 103 -13.06 -10.51 14.24
N GLN A 104 -11.94 -11.22 14.15
CA GLN A 104 -10.65 -10.78 14.69
C GLN A 104 -10.16 -9.52 13.97
N ASN A 105 -10.08 -9.54 12.64
CA ASN A 105 -9.62 -8.38 11.87
C ASN A 105 -10.58 -7.18 12.02
N GLN A 106 -11.91 -7.43 12.05
CA GLN A 106 -12.91 -6.40 12.35
C GLN A 106 -12.63 -5.71 13.69
N SER A 107 -12.27 -6.45 14.74
CA SER A 107 -11.97 -5.87 16.06
C SER A 107 -10.72 -4.99 16.09
N LEU A 108 -9.80 -5.16 15.13
CA LEU A 108 -8.58 -4.34 15.00
C LEU A 108 -8.80 -3.06 14.19
N VAL A 109 -9.85 -2.98 13.36
CA VAL A 109 -10.07 -1.86 12.42
C VAL A 109 -11.40 -1.12 12.53
N ARG A 110 -12.42 -1.72 13.17
CA ARG A 110 -13.71 -1.05 13.38
C ARG A 110 -13.53 0.14 14.33
N GLY A 111 -13.80 1.34 13.83
CA GLY A 111 -13.67 2.59 14.58
C GLY A 111 -12.37 3.35 14.34
N ILE A 112 -11.47 2.84 13.49
CA ILE A 112 -10.34 3.64 12.99
C ILE A 112 -10.90 4.87 12.24
N PRO A 113 -10.50 6.10 12.61
CA PRO A 113 -10.98 7.30 11.96
C PRO A 113 -10.43 7.42 10.54
N LEU A 114 -11.31 7.76 9.58
CA LEU A 114 -10.94 8.15 8.22
C LEU A 114 -10.98 9.67 8.05
N THR A 115 -9.79 10.24 7.86
CA THR A 115 -9.56 11.67 7.59
C THR A 115 -9.35 11.91 6.10
N PHE A 116 -9.78 13.07 5.60
CA PHE A 116 -9.47 13.52 4.24
C PHE A 116 -8.60 14.77 4.28
N ASP A 117 -7.46 14.71 3.60
CA ASP A 117 -6.49 15.79 3.57
C ASP A 117 -6.71 16.69 2.33
N PRO A 118 -6.66 18.04 2.46
CA PRO A 118 -6.88 18.96 1.34
C PRO A 118 -5.73 19.03 0.31
N THR A 119 -4.61 18.33 0.52
CA THR A 119 -3.45 18.33 -0.39
C THR A 119 -3.73 17.67 -1.74
N LEU A 120 -2.96 18.12 -2.74
CA LEU A 120 -3.03 17.68 -4.14
C LEU A 120 -2.08 16.52 -4.46
N GLU A 121 -1.30 16.04 -3.49
CA GLU A 121 -0.54 14.80 -3.60
C GLU A 121 -1.51 13.63 -3.87
N VAL A 122 -1.11 12.61 -4.64
CA VAL A 122 -1.91 11.38 -4.81
C VAL A 122 -1.42 10.36 -3.78
N ASN A 123 -2.15 10.24 -2.67
CA ASN A 123 -1.76 9.33 -1.59
C ASN A 123 -2.96 8.87 -0.74
N ALA A 124 -2.87 7.64 -0.24
CA ALA A 124 -3.69 7.09 0.82
C ALA A 124 -2.75 6.34 1.76
N PHE A 125 -3.05 6.33 3.07
CA PHE A 125 -2.17 5.69 4.05
C PHE A 125 -2.89 5.30 5.34
N ALA A 126 -2.57 4.10 5.82
CA ALA A 126 -2.72 3.66 7.20
C ALA A 126 -1.55 4.16 8.06
N GLY A 127 -1.85 4.86 9.15
CA GLY A 127 -0.86 5.47 10.03
C GLY A 127 -1.20 5.34 11.51
N CYS A 128 -0.31 5.83 12.35
CA CYS A 128 -0.52 5.97 13.78
C CYS A 128 -0.24 7.42 14.18
N ASP A 129 -1.06 8.01 15.05
CA ASP A 129 -0.72 9.30 15.65
C ASP A 129 0.40 9.15 16.70
N GLU A 130 0.77 10.26 17.33
CA GLU A 130 1.84 10.31 18.33
C GLU A 130 1.47 9.58 19.64
N GLN A 131 0.17 9.39 19.89
CA GLN A 131 -0.37 8.65 21.01
C GLN A 131 -0.44 7.14 20.71
N GLY A 132 -0.13 6.73 19.47
CA GLY A 132 -0.24 5.36 19.00
C GLY A 132 -1.67 4.96 18.60
N THR A 133 -2.56 5.92 18.38
CA THR A 133 -3.91 5.65 17.84
C THR A 133 -3.82 5.38 16.34
N PRO A 134 -4.37 4.26 15.82
CA PRO A 134 -4.43 4.04 14.38
C PRO A 134 -5.37 5.03 13.68
N PHE A 135 -5.03 5.45 12.47
CA PHE A 135 -5.88 6.26 11.59
C PHE A 135 -5.72 5.88 10.11
N LEU A 136 -6.75 6.16 9.31
CA LEU A 136 -6.72 6.10 7.85
C LEU A 136 -6.79 7.51 7.28
N ALA A 137 -6.02 7.77 6.21
CA ALA A 137 -6.07 9.03 5.49
C ALA A 137 -6.10 8.82 3.97
N ALA A 138 -6.76 9.73 3.25
CA ALA A 138 -6.56 9.94 1.82
C ALA A 138 -6.60 11.42 1.45
N THR A 139 -5.82 11.78 0.45
CA THR A 139 -5.68 13.16 -0.02
C THR A 139 -6.75 13.55 -1.04
N THR A 140 -6.91 14.86 -1.27
CA THR A 140 -7.78 15.38 -2.34
C THR A 140 -7.22 15.01 -3.71
N GLY A 141 -5.90 15.03 -3.89
CA GLY A 141 -5.25 14.52 -5.10
C GLY A 141 -5.55 13.03 -5.38
N MET A 142 -5.68 12.19 -4.34
CA MET A 142 -6.08 10.78 -4.52
C MET A 142 -7.52 10.66 -5.03
N LEU A 143 -8.48 11.38 -4.45
CA LEU A 143 -9.87 11.37 -4.93
C LEU A 143 -10.01 11.92 -6.36
N GLU A 144 -9.23 12.96 -6.69
CA GLU A 144 -9.10 13.49 -8.05
C GLU A 144 -8.55 12.46 -9.04
N ALA A 145 -7.46 11.77 -8.68
CA ALA A 145 -6.84 10.77 -9.52
C ALA A 145 -7.79 9.61 -9.80
N VAL A 146 -8.47 9.09 -8.76
CA VAL A 146 -9.39 7.95 -8.90
C VAL A 146 -10.60 8.29 -9.75
N ASP A 147 -11.21 9.47 -9.59
CA ASP A 147 -12.27 9.93 -10.49
C ASP A 147 -11.76 10.11 -11.92
N ALA A 148 -10.60 10.72 -12.14
CA ALA A 148 -10.04 10.91 -13.47
C ALA A 148 -9.72 9.58 -14.19
N ILE A 149 -9.15 8.60 -13.47
CA ILE A 149 -8.96 7.22 -13.97
C ILE A 149 -10.32 6.62 -14.34
N ALA A 150 -11.28 6.63 -13.42
CA ALA A 150 -12.56 5.94 -13.60
C ALA A 150 -13.43 6.55 -14.71
N GLN A 151 -13.52 7.89 -14.77
CA GLN A 151 -14.27 8.62 -15.81
C GLN A 151 -13.73 8.35 -17.21
N THR A 152 -12.39 8.29 -17.36
CA THR A 152 -11.75 8.04 -18.67
C THR A 152 -11.79 6.56 -19.04
N LYS A 153 -11.47 5.65 -18.12
CA LYS A 153 -11.59 4.19 -18.34
C LYS A 153 -13.01 3.77 -18.70
N ALA A 154 -14.04 4.32 -18.07
CA ALA A 154 -15.44 4.09 -18.45
C ALA A 154 -15.79 4.63 -19.85
N THR A 155 -15.14 5.70 -20.30
CA THR A 155 -15.29 6.21 -21.68
C THR A 155 -14.66 5.24 -22.68
N ASP A 156 -13.44 4.79 -22.38
CA ASP A 156 -12.67 3.91 -23.24
C ASP A 156 -13.30 2.51 -23.36
N GLU A 157 -13.86 1.97 -22.27
CA GLU A 157 -14.59 0.69 -22.25
C GLU A 157 -15.93 0.73 -23.03
N LEU A 158 -16.67 1.84 -22.98
CA LEU A 158 -17.99 1.95 -23.63
C LEU A 158 -17.93 2.45 -25.09
N PHE A 159 -16.91 3.22 -25.45
CA PHE A 159 -16.84 3.91 -26.75
C PHE A 159 -15.56 3.66 -27.56
N GLY A 160 -14.65 2.80 -27.06
CA GLY A 160 -13.42 2.43 -27.78
C GLY A 160 -12.39 3.57 -27.90
N THR A 161 -12.48 4.58 -27.02
CA THR A 161 -11.59 5.74 -27.01
C THR A 161 -10.24 5.46 -26.32
N LYS A 162 -9.36 6.47 -26.27
CA LYS A 162 -8.09 6.46 -25.52
C LYS A 162 -7.97 7.66 -24.58
N THR A 163 -9.07 8.04 -23.94
CA THR A 163 -9.15 9.18 -23.01
C THR A 163 -8.27 8.97 -21.79
N TYR A 164 -8.04 7.72 -21.35
CA TYR A 164 -7.16 7.44 -20.21
C TYR A 164 -5.68 7.70 -20.55
N ASP A 165 -5.22 7.28 -21.74
CA ASP A 165 -3.88 7.62 -22.23
C ASP A 165 -3.75 9.15 -22.42
N ALA A 166 -4.78 9.80 -22.97
CA ALA A 166 -4.78 11.26 -23.14
C ALA A 166 -4.72 12.03 -21.82
N TYR A 167 -5.48 11.60 -20.81
CA TYR A 167 -5.41 12.11 -19.44
C TYR A 167 -4.00 11.96 -18.85
N CYS A 168 -3.43 10.75 -18.91
CA CYS A 168 -2.10 10.49 -18.39
C CYS A 168 -1.04 11.39 -19.05
N ASN A 169 -1.07 11.50 -20.38
CA ASN A 169 -0.13 12.32 -21.14
C ASN A 169 -0.27 13.83 -20.85
N ALA A 170 -1.47 14.31 -20.52
CA ALA A 170 -1.71 15.72 -20.18
C ALA A 170 -1.31 16.07 -18.73
N VAL A 171 -1.53 15.16 -17.78
CA VAL A 171 -1.50 15.46 -16.34
C VAL A 171 -0.22 15.00 -15.65
N LEU A 172 0.25 13.78 -15.89
CA LEU A 172 1.37 13.21 -15.12
C LEU A 172 2.69 13.98 -15.29
N PRO A 173 3.06 14.48 -16.49
CA PRO A 173 4.25 15.34 -16.64
C PRO A 173 4.17 16.65 -15.85
N GLN A 174 2.97 17.12 -15.48
CA GLN A 174 2.80 18.31 -14.63
C GLN A 174 2.95 17.95 -13.15
N MET A 175 2.30 16.87 -12.69
CA MET A 175 2.42 16.37 -11.30
C MET A 175 3.87 16.09 -10.90
N VAL A 176 4.65 15.48 -11.80
CA VAL A 176 6.08 15.21 -11.60
C VAL A 176 6.91 16.49 -11.43
N ARG A 177 6.53 17.58 -12.12
CA ARG A 177 7.31 18.83 -12.18
C ARG A 177 6.85 19.88 -11.16
N ASN A 178 5.62 19.77 -10.66
CA ASN A 178 5.00 20.72 -9.75
C ASN A 178 4.15 19.97 -8.71
N PRO A 179 4.53 19.96 -7.41
CA PRO A 179 3.76 19.29 -6.36
C PRO A 179 2.40 19.95 -6.07
N ASN A 180 2.10 21.10 -6.69
CA ASN A 180 0.80 21.77 -6.63
C ASN A 180 -0.04 21.55 -7.91
N ALA A 181 0.40 20.70 -8.84
CA ALA A 181 -0.42 20.31 -9.98
C ALA A 181 -1.49 19.30 -9.53
N ARG A 182 -2.71 19.48 -10.04
CA ARG A 182 -3.88 18.65 -9.71
C ARG A 182 -3.86 17.34 -10.51
N ALA A 183 -4.41 16.28 -9.91
CA ALA A 183 -4.69 15.03 -10.62
C ALA A 183 -6.06 15.09 -11.33
N ALA A 184 -6.87 16.11 -11.06
CA ALA A 184 -8.21 16.28 -11.63
C ALA A 184 -8.24 16.21 -13.16
N LEU A 185 -9.24 15.52 -13.70
CA LEU A 185 -9.46 15.35 -15.13
C LEU A 185 -9.58 16.69 -15.88
N PRO A 186 -8.68 17.00 -16.84
CA PRO A 186 -8.76 18.24 -17.61
C PRO A 186 -9.99 18.26 -18.55
N ALA A 187 -10.57 19.45 -18.70
CA ALA A 187 -11.67 19.66 -19.64
C ALA A 187 -11.25 19.32 -21.08
N GLY A 188 -12.16 18.69 -21.84
CA GLY A 188 -11.93 18.29 -23.23
C GLY A 188 -11.23 16.94 -23.43
N ILE A 189 -10.70 16.31 -22.38
CA ILE A 189 -10.13 14.94 -22.48
C ILE A 189 -11.22 13.90 -22.80
N ILE A 190 -12.40 14.03 -22.19
CA ILE A 190 -13.59 13.26 -22.58
C ILE A 190 -14.33 14.05 -23.67
N PRO A 191 -14.54 13.49 -24.87
CA PRO A 191 -15.31 14.14 -25.93
C PRO A 191 -16.72 14.52 -25.46
N ALA A 192 -17.15 15.75 -25.75
CA ALA A 192 -18.41 16.31 -25.23
C ALA A 192 -19.64 15.44 -25.49
N GLN A 193 -19.69 14.77 -26.64
CA GLN A 193 -20.74 13.81 -27.04
C GLN A 193 -20.93 12.61 -26.08
N PHE A 194 -19.91 12.26 -25.27
CA PHE A 194 -19.96 11.18 -24.28
C PHE A 194 -20.13 11.71 -22.84
N GLY A 195 -19.94 13.01 -22.62
CA GLY A 195 -19.88 13.60 -21.28
C GLY A 195 -21.12 13.33 -20.43
N GLY A 196 -22.30 13.39 -21.07
CA GLY A 196 -23.62 13.20 -20.46
C GLY A 196 -24.25 11.81 -20.60
N ASP A 197 -23.52 10.78 -21.03
CA ASP A 197 -24.09 9.42 -21.11
C ASP A 197 -24.21 8.80 -19.71
N ALA A 198 -25.44 8.50 -19.29
CA ALA A 198 -25.73 7.94 -17.96
C ALA A 198 -25.10 6.55 -17.74
N ARG A 199 -24.85 5.77 -18.80
CA ARG A 199 -24.14 4.48 -18.70
C ARG A 199 -22.66 4.72 -18.41
N ARG A 200 -22.07 5.77 -19.00
CA ARG A 200 -20.69 6.18 -18.73
C ARG A 200 -20.54 6.69 -17.30
N TRP A 201 -21.50 7.45 -16.77
CA TRP A 201 -21.51 7.81 -15.36
C TRP A 201 -21.65 6.59 -14.43
N SER A 202 -22.55 5.66 -14.72
CA SER A 202 -22.69 4.42 -13.94
C SER A 202 -21.42 3.57 -13.98
N ARG A 203 -20.77 3.45 -15.15
CA ARG A 203 -19.53 2.67 -15.29
C ARG A 203 -18.31 3.36 -14.67
N ALA A 204 -18.24 4.69 -14.73
CA ALA A 204 -17.24 5.46 -14.00
C ALA A 204 -17.44 5.34 -12.49
N ARG A 205 -18.69 5.26 -12.04
CA ARG A 205 -19.02 4.99 -10.64
C ARG A 205 -18.52 3.61 -10.20
N GLU A 206 -18.88 2.55 -10.93
CA GLU A 206 -18.36 1.19 -10.67
C GLU A 206 -16.84 1.15 -10.58
N LEU A 207 -16.13 1.79 -11.52
CA LEU A 207 -14.67 1.82 -11.56
C LEU A 207 -14.04 2.66 -10.44
N PHE A 208 -14.66 3.76 -10.03
CA PHE A 208 -14.23 4.53 -8.84
C PHE A 208 -14.29 3.64 -7.60
N ASP A 209 -15.40 2.91 -7.44
CA ASP A 209 -15.64 2.08 -6.27
C ASP A 209 -14.69 0.87 -6.23
N ASP A 210 -14.41 0.22 -7.37
CA ASP A 210 -13.38 -0.82 -7.52
C ASP A 210 -11.99 -0.33 -7.05
N ILE A 211 -11.58 0.87 -7.48
CA ILE A 211 -10.27 1.44 -7.15
C ILE A 211 -10.18 1.80 -5.66
N ILE A 212 -11.21 2.43 -5.10
CA ILE A 212 -11.28 2.75 -3.67
C ILE A 212 -11.35 1.47 -2.82
N ALA A 213 -12.07 0.44 -3.27
CA ALA A 213 -12.15 -0.84 -2.56
C ALA A 213 -10.79 -1.54 -2.46
N PHE A 214 -9.99 -1.54 -3.54
CA PHE A 214 -8.61 -2.01 -3.47
C PHE A 214 -7.74 -1.12 -2.56
N THR A 215 -7.81 0.21 -2.73
CA THR A 215 -7.02 1.19 -1.96
C THR A 215 -7.21 0.98 -0.46
N PHE A 216 -8.45 1.05 0.03
CA PHE A 216 -8.70 0.93 1.47
C PHE A 216 -8.65 -0.51 1.96
N GLY A 217 -8.80 -1.52 1.11
CA GLY A 217 -8.46 -2.91 1.44
C GLY A 217 -6.97 -3.06 1.77
N HIS A 218 -6.09 -2.41 1.00
CA HIS A 218 -4.64 -2.38 1.24
C HIS A 218 -4.30 -1.62 2.54
N GLU A 219 -4.89 -0.44 2.77
CA GLU A 219 -4.66 0.31 4.01
C GLU A 219 -5.19 -0.42 5.27
N LEU A 220 -6.39 -1.01 5.21
CA LEU A 220 -6.92 -1.84 6.29
C LEU A 220 -5.98 -3.02 6.60
N ALA A 221 -5.36 -3.61 5.58
CA ALA A 221 -4.41 -4.70 5.74
C ALA A 221 -3.15 -4.27 6.50
N HIS A 222 -2.59 -3.08 6.25
CA HIS A 222 -1.48 -2.55 7.03
C HIS A 222 -1.79 -2.48 8.54
N HIS A 223 -3.05 -2.21 8.91
CA HIS A 223 -3.51 -2.29 10.30
C HIS A 223 -3.71 -3.75 10.80
N TYR A 224 -4.56 -4.56 10.16
CA TYR A 224 -4.89 -5.89 10.72
C TYR A 224 -3.78 -6.94 10.54
N LEU A 225 -2.87 -6.77 9.58
CA LEU A 225 -1.63 -7.54 9.51
C LEU A 225 -0.61 -7.04 10.55
N GLY A 226 -0.68 -5.76 10.93
CA GLY A 226 0.12 -5.16 11.99
C GLY A 226 1.37 -4.44 11.50
N HIS A 227 1.46 -4.10 10.22
CA HIS A 227 2.58 -3.35 9.65
C HIS A 227 2.71 -1.95 10.26
N THR A 228 1.60 -1.35 10.72
CA THR A 228 1.63 -0.08 11.48
C THR A 228 1.89 -0.26 12.98
N GLY A 229 1.80 -1.47 13.54
CA GLY A 229 1.93 -1.75 14.97
C GLY A 229 0.74 -1.28 15.85
N CYS A 230 0.31 -0.03 15.72
CA CYS A 230 -0.69 0.60 16.59
C CYS A 230 -2.02 -0.17 16.71
N ALA A 231 -2.56 -0.68 15.59
CA ALA A 231 -3.82 -1.43 15.59
C ALA A 231 -3.76 -2.75 16.39
N LYS A 232 -2.56 -3.23 16.75
CA LYS A 232 -2.32 -4.40 17.62
C LYS A 232 -1.79 -4.03 19.01
N GLY A 233 -1.83 -2.75 19.38
CA GLY A 233 -1.29 -2.26 20.66
C GLY A 233 0.22 -2.43 20.81
N GLN A 234 0.96 -2.54 19.70
CA GLN A 234 2.41 -2.70 19.73
C GLN A 234 3.09 -1.34 19.92
N ALA A 235 4.14 -1.29 20.74
CA ALA A 235 4.87 -0.06 21.01
C ALA A 235 5.53 0.49 19.73
N MET A 236 5.23 1.75 19.40
CA MET A 236 5.77 2.42 18.22
C MET A 236 7.30 2.57 18.32
N GLY A 237 8.01 2.15 17.26
CA GLY A 237 9.37 2.60 17.02
C GLY A 237 9.37 4.04 16.51
N ASN A 238 9.50 5.01 17.43
CA ASN A 238 9.62 6.46 17.16
C ASN A 238 8.50 7.08 16.30
N ALA A 239 7.30 7.25 16.88
CA ALA A 239 6.24 8.10 16.31
C ALA A 239 6.45 9.59 16.65
N PRO A 240 6.12 10.57 15.77
CA PRO A 240 6.27 12.01 16.08
C PRO A 240 5.15 12.97 15.61
N ASP A 241 4.94 14.05 16.38
CA ASP A 241 4.86 15.44 15.88
C ASP A 241 3.50 15.86 15.24
N PRO A 242 2.31 15.66 15.84
CA PRO A 242 1.03 15.87 15.19
C PRO A 242 0.68 17.36 15.05
N ALA A 243 1.31 18.24 15.83
CA ALA A 243 1.27 19.68 15.62
C ALA A 243 1.93 20.11 14.28
N ARG A 244 2.64 19.18 13.61
CA ARG A 244 3.16 19.31 12.24
C ARG A 244 2.33 18.55 11.19
N LEU A 245 1.00 18.49 11.33
CA LEU A 245 0.11 17.87 10.32
C LEU A 245 0.42 18.34 8.88
N GLY A 246 0.74 19.63 8.69
CA GLY A 246 1.19 20.20 7.40
C GLY A 246 2.57 19.71 6.90
N ARG A 247 3.16 18.69 7.53
CA ARG A 247 4.37 17.96 7.14
C ARG A 247 4.27 16.47 7.47
N LEU A 248 3.08 15.87 7.45
CA LEU A 248 2.87 14.43 7.74
C LEU A 248 3.38 13.49 6.61
N LEU A 249 4.47 13.86 5.94
CA LEU A 249 5.07 13.21 4.76
C LEU A 249 6.46 12.61 5.08
N SER A 250 6.67 12.19 6.33
CA SER A 250 7.91 11.56 6.81
C SER A 250 7.69 10.49 7.88
N VAL A 251 6.45 9.96 8.01
CA VAL A 251 6.07 8.99 9.06
C VAL A 251 5.22 7.84 8.50
N VAL A 252 5.50 7.42 7.28
CA VAL A 252 5.18 6.04 6.88
C VAL A 252 6.41 5.20 7.25
N PRO A 253 6.28 4.13 8.06
CA PRO A 253 7.36 3.18 8.25
C PRO A 253 7.81 2.71 6.86
N LEU A 254 9.11 2.66 6.58
CA LEU A 254 9.61 2.14 5.30
C LEU A 254 9.22 0.66 5.18
N PHE A 255 8.05 0.40 4.60
CA PHE A 255 7.47 -0.92 4.55
C PHE A 255 8.38 -1.82 3.72
N ASN A 256 8.82 -2.92 4.32
CA ASN A 256 9.56 -3.92 3.57
C ASN A 256 8.66 -4.51 2.48
N GLN A 257 9.24 -4.93 1.36
CA GLN A 257 8.49 -5.38 0.18
C GLN A 257 7.55 -6.57 0.47
N ALA A 258 7.78 -7.32 1.54
CA ALA A 258 6.90 -8.42 1.96
C ALA A 258 5.63 -7.92 2.67
N GLY A 259 5.72 -6.87 3.51
CA GLY A 259 4.53 -6.21 4.08
C GLY A 259 3.63 -5.62 3.00
N GLU A 260 4.24 -4.96 2.02
CA GLU A 260 3.56 -4.39 0.85
C GLU A 260 2.83 -5.44 0.01
N ALA A 261 3.52 -6.52 -0.38
CA ALA A 261 2.91 -7.63 -1.10
C ALA A 261 1.83 -8.36 -0.28
N ALA A 262 1.95 -8.38 1.06
CA ALA A 262 0.93 -8.92 1.95
C ALA A 262 -0.30 -8.02 2.06
N SER A 263 -0.13 -6.69 2.13
CA SER A 263 -1.23 -5.71 2.08
C SER A 263 -1.96 -5.74 0.74
N ASP A 264 -1.24 -5.84 -0.39
CA ASP A 264 -1.84 -6.07 -1.72
C ASP A 264 -2.68 -7.34 -1.77
N SER A 265 -2.12 -8.44 -1.25
CA SER A 265 -2.78 -9.75 -1.29
C SER A 265 -4.04 -9.77 -0.40
N ALA A 266 -3.93 -9.24 0.81
CA ALA A 266 -5.05 -9.23 1.75
C ALA A 266 -6.11 -8.19 1.35
N GLY A 267 -5.71 -7.02 0.82
CA GLY A 267 -6.60 -5.98 0.31
C GLY A 267 -7.35 -6.42 -0.95
N ALA A 268 -6.68 -7.10 -1.89
CA ALA A 268 -7.36 -7.71 -3.05
C ALA A 268 -8.38 -8.77 -2.63
N VAL A 269 -8.07 -9.63 -1.65
CA VAL A 269 -9.04 -10.59 -1.10
C VAL A 269 -10.21 -9.86 -0.41
N ASN A 270 -9.94 -8.81 0.38
CA ASN A 270 -10.98 -8.04 1.06
C ASN A 270 -11.93 -7.37 0.07
N ALA A 271 -11.41 -6.75 -0.99
CA ALA A 271 -12.20 -6.13 -2.06
C ALA A 271 -13.04 -7.16 -2.83
N LEU A 272 -12.50 -8.36 -3.11
CA LEU A 272 -13.22 -9.43 -3.81
C LEU A 272 -14.31 -10.10 -2.94
N ASP A 273 -14.03 -10.37 -1.67
CA ASP A 273 -15.04 -10.91 -0.73
C ASP A 273 -16.16 -9.87 -0.46
N ALA A 274 -15.84 -8.57 -0.41
CA ALA A 274 -16.83 -7.49 -0.35
C ALA A 274 -17.63 -7.36 -1.66
N GLY A 275 -16.94 -7.39 -2.81
CA GLY A 275 -17.56 -7.37 -4.13
C GLY A 275 -18.58 -8.50 -4.31
N ARG A 276 -18.24 -9.73 -3.87
CA ARG A 276 -19.17 -10.87 -3.87
C ARG A 276 -20.39 -10.63 -2.96
N ALA A 277 -20.22 -9.95 -1.82
CA ALA A 277 -21.32 -9.65 -0.90
C ALA A 277 -22.32 -8.61 -1.47
N ARG A 278 -21.91 -7.77 -2.45
CA ARG A 278 -22.80 -6.80 -3.12
C ARG A 278 -23.83 -7.43 -4.07
N ARG A 279 -23.73 -8.74 -4.39
CA ARG A 279 -24.67 -9.44 -5.28
C ARG A 279 -26.13 -9.28 -4.80
N PRO A 280 -27.10 -8.98 -5.69
CA PRO A 280 -27.01 -9.02 -7.15
C PRO A 280 -26.60 -7.70 -7.82
N GLN A 281 -26.00 -6.74 -7.11
CA GLN A 281 -25.37 -5.55 -7.72
C GLN A 281 -24.03 -5.91 -8.40
N TYR A 282 -23.30 -4.90 -8.90
CA TYR A 282 -21.94 -5.08 -9.43
C TYR A 282 -20.98 -5.58 -8.34
N GLU A 283 -20.04 -6.42 -8.77
CA GLU A 283 -19.05 -7.06 -7.92
C GLU A 283 -17.70 -6.38 -8.15
N TRP A 284 -17.08 -5.89 -7.09
CA TRP A 284 -15.72 -5.35 -7.19
C TRP A 284 -14.71 -6.40 -7.63
N SER A 285 -13.68 -5.95 -8.35
CA SER A 285 -12.70 -6.82 -8.99
C SER A 285 -11.26 -6.36 -8.75
N GLU A 286 -10.30 -7.16 -9.19
CA GLU A 286 -8.89 -6.76 -9.22
C GLU A 286 -8.61 -5.60 -10.18
N THR A 287 -9.56 -5.24 -11.06
CA THR A 287 -9.45 -4.13 -12.01
C THR A 287 -9.11 -2.83 -11.29
N GLY A 288 -9.70 -2.57 -10.13
CA GLY A 288 -9.39 -1.38 -9.33
C GLY A 288 -7.92 -1.28 -8.95
N GLY A 289 -7.33 -2.36 -8.42
CA GLY A 289 -5.91 -2.42 -8.08
C GLY A 289 -5.00 -2.37 -9.31
N VAL A 290 -5.37 -3.05 -10.39
CA VAL A 290 -4.60 -3.02 -11.65
C VAL A 290 -4.58 -1.62 -12.26
N LEU A 291 -5.71 -0.89 -12.25
CA LEU A 291 -5.78 0.49 -12.74
C LEU A 291 -4.98 1.47 -11.89
N LEU A 292 -5.07 1.34 -10.56
CA LEU A 292 -4.32 2.20 -9.64
C LEU A 292 -2.80 2.00 -9.77
N LEU A 293 -2.36 0.74 -9.87
CA LEU A 293 -0.95 0.41 -10.03
C LEU A 293 -0.41 0.78 -11.42
N ASP A 294 -1.20 0.66 -12.49
CA ASP A 294 -0.82 1.19 -13.82
C ASP A 294 -0.69 2.72 -13.79
N TYR A 295 -1.60 3.43 -13.11
CA TYR A 295 -1.52 4.88 -12.95
C TYR A 295 -0.25 5.31 -12.19
N PHE A 296 0.08 4.66 -11.06
CA PHE A 296 1.32 4.93 -10.34
C PHE A 296 2.58 4.54 -11.13
N ALA A 297 2.55 3.46 -11.93
CA ALA A 297 3.65 3.12 -12.84
C ALA A 297 3.87 4.20 -13.93
N ARG A 298 2.79 4.80 -14.44
CA ARG A 298 2.86 5.92 -15.39
C ARG A 298 3.41 7.19 -14.74
N ILE A 299 3.11 7.44 -13.46
CA ILE A 299 3.76 8.52 -12.68
C ILE A 299 5.26 8.25 -12.51
N GLU A 300 5.64 7.01 -12.16
CA GLU A 300 7.04 6.61 -12.04
C GLU A 300 7.79 6.86 -13.35
N SER A 301 7.23 6.39 -14.47
CA SER A 301 7.78 6.58 -15.83
C SER A 301 7.86 8.06 -16.24
N ALA A 302 6.82 8.85 -15.98
CA ALA A 302 6.83 10.30 -16.24
C ALA A 302 7.90 11.05 -15.40
N GLY A 303 8.27 10.50 -14.25
CA GLY A 303 9.38 10.95 -13.39
C GLY A 303 10.78 10.53 -13.86
N GLY A 304 10.90 9.77 -14.96
CA GLY A 304 12.17 9.14 -15.38
C GLY A 304 12.55 7.90 -14.56
N GLY A 305 11.61 7.36 -13.77
CA GLY A 305 11.74 6.09 -13.06
C GLY A 305 11.54 4.87 -13.97
N GLY A 306 11.69 3.67 -13.40
CA GLY A 306 11.79 2.40 -14.14
C GLY A 306 13.22 1.82 -14.25
N GLY A 307 14.22 2.54 -13.73
CA GLY A 307 15.58 2.03 -13.49
C GLY A 307 15.94 2.02 -12.00
N PRO A 308 17.12 1.50 -11.61
CA PRO A 308 17.52 1.34 -10.20
C PRO A 308 17.70 2.65 -9.40
N LEU A 309 17.48 3.82 -10.02
CA LEU A 309 17.48 5.14 -9.37
C LEU A 309 16.08 5.67 -9.03
N SER A 310 15.01 4.87 -9.21
CA SER A 310 13.62 5.29 -8.97
C SER A 310 13.36 5.84 -7.55
N LEU A 311 14.17 5.42 -6.57
CA LEU A 311 14.20 5.92 -5.19
C LEU A 311 14.45 7.44 -5.07
N LEU A 312 14.85 8.13 -6.14
CA LEU A 312 15.06 9.59 -6.17
C LEU A 312 13.83 10.38 -6.66
N ASN A 313 12.74 9.72 -7.04
CA ASN A 313 11.52 10.37 -7.55
C ASN A 313 10.92 11.33 -6.49
N PRO A 314 10.43 12.54 -6.87
CA PRO A 314 9.79 13.47 -5.93
C PRO A 314 8.42 13.01 -5.40
N VAL A 315 7.73 12.09 -6.07
CA VAL A 315 6.37 11.66 -5.69
C VAL A 315 6.43 10.71 -4.48
N GLN A 316 5.81 11.12 -3.37
CA GLN A 316 5.95 10.46 -2.07
C GLN A 316 5.44 9.01 -2.04
N PHE A 317 4.35 8.68 -2.74
CA PHE A 317 3.83 7.30 -2.83
C PHE A 317 4.90 6.30 -3.30
N LEU A 318 5.76 6.69 -4.26
CA LEU A 318 6.84 5.86 -4.81
C LEU A 318 8.05 5.73 -3.88
N ARG A 319 8.04 6.41 -2.73
CA ARG A 319 9.04 6.30 -1.65
C ARG A 319 8.56 5.42 -0.49
N THR A 320 7.24 5.26 -0.36
CA THR A 320 6.60 4.48 0.69
C THR A 320 6.21 3.07 0.24
N HIS A 321 5.91 2.90 -1.06
CA HIS A 321 5.54 1.62 -1.65
C HIS A 321 6.48 1.22 -2.82
N PRO A 322 6.72 -0.08 -3.08
CA PRO A 322 7.59 -0.56 -4.16
C PRO A 322 6.95 -0.42 -5.56
N ASN A 323 7.80 -0.56 -6.58
CA ASN A 323 7.48 -0.42 -8.00
C ASN A 323 6.10 -1.04 -8.38
N PRO A 324 5.14 -0.24 -8.86
CA PRO A 324 3.77 -0.72 -9.10
C PRO A 324 3.64 -1.83 -10.15
N LEU A 325 4.52 -1.87 -11.17
CA LEU A 325 4.49 -2.92 -12.19
C LEU A 325 4.81 -4.32 -11.62
N ALA A 326 5.63 -4.39 -10.57
CA ALA A 326 5.90 -5.63 -9.84
C ALA A 326 4.71 -6.12 -8.99
N ARG A 327 3.81 -5.20 -8.59
CA ARG A 327 2.62 -5.48 -7.76
C ARG A 327 1.45 -6.01 -8.59
N ILE A 328 1.27 -5.55 -9.83
CA ILE A 328 0.17 -5.96 -10.72
C ILE A 328 0.04 -7.50 -10.88
N PRO A 329 1.12 -8.27 -11.13
CA PRO A 329 1.04 -9.74 -11.22
C PRO A 329 0.63 -10.42 -9.91
N ILE A 330 0.92 -9.82 -8.75
CA ILE A 330 0.54 -10.33 -7.43
C ILE A 330 -0.99 -10.22 -7.29
N VAL A 331 -1.52 -9.01 -7.45
CA VAL A 331 -2.95 -8.70 -7.36
C VAL A 331 -3.78 -9.59 -8.30
N GLN A 332 -3.36 -9.74 -9.57
CA GLN A 332 -4.02 -10.63 -10.54
C GLN A 332 -3.93 -12.12 -10.14
N THR A 333 -2.81 -12.58 -9.57
CA THR A 333 -2.63 -13.99 -9.17
C THR A 333 -3.44 -14.34 -7.93
N VAL A 334 -3.53 -13.41 -6.97
CA VAL A 334 -4.41 -13.50 -5.82
C VAL A 334 -5.87 -13.58 -6.26
N ALA A 335 -6.31 -12.73 -7.19
CA ALA A 335 -7.68 -12.73 -7.70
C ALA A 335 -8.05 -14.03 -8.46
N ARG A 336 -7.13 -14.56 -9.30
CA ARG A 336 -7.29 -15.88 -9.93
C ARG A 336 -7.43 -17.00 -8.89
N THR A 337 -6.62 -16.96 -7.84
CA THR A 337 -6.62 -17.97 -6.75
C THR A 337 -7.88 -17.89 -5.89
N TRP A 338 -8.34 -16.66 -5.58
CA TRP A 338 -9.59 -16.43 -4.86
C TRP A 338 -10.79 -16.97 -5.63
N ARG A 339 -10.85 -16.77 -6.96
CA ARG A 339 -11.92 -17.32 -7.82
C ARG A 339 -11.90 -18.84 -7.90
N SER A 340 -10.73 -19.48 -8.03
CA SER A 340 -10.67 -20.95 -8.09
C SER A 340 -11.05 -21.63 -6.77
N GLN A 341 -10.84 -20.95 -5.63
CA GLN A 341 -11.31 -21.39 -4.31
C GLN A 341 -12.81 -21.13 -4.06
N ARG A 342 -13.41 -20.19 -4.77
CA ARG A 342 -14.80 -19.73 -4.57
C ARG A 342 -15.57 -19.74 -5.91
N PRO A 343 -15.86 -20.91 -6.50
CA PRO A 343 -16.61 -20.99 -7.75
C PRO A 343 -18.04 -20.46 -7.57
N GLY A 344 -18.54 -19.79 -8.61
CA GLY A 344 -19.89 -19.22 -8.70
C GLY A 344 -20.03 -17.79 -8.23
#